data_AF-A0A935ETV0-F1
#
_entry.id   AF-A0A935ETV0-F1
#
_cell.length_a   1.000
_cell.length_b   1.000
_cell.length_c   1.000
_cell.angle_alpha   90.00
_cell.angle_beta   90.00
_cell.angle_gamma   90.00
#
_symmetry.space_group_name_H-M   'P 1'
#
loop_
_entity.id
_entity.type
_entity.pdbx_description
1 polymer ?
#
loop_
_entity_poly.entity_id
_entity_poly.type
_entity_poly.pdbx_seq_one_letter_code
_entity_poly.pdbx_strand_id
1 'polypeptide(L)'
;MSDTEKNEQNIRTIYQELCTSYRSIDDFRTKLLGFLPLATGGIFAFLIDPKFFVDGKAETATNHLLPLVGSLGAMVTLGLYAFEIYGIRKCTALIKVGEHLEHKLGSQHGQFTARPDGVLLHQASHWPLASSTPRCWRPGPGWRGMAASPRKAAHTWAVAVFLAFFLLSLVFIVWLRRSEIPRLEETLGLVGEVQASGLRCHK
;
A
#
# COMPACT_ATOMS: atom_id res chain seq x y z
N MET A 1 24.60 -24.31 30.63
CA MET A 1 23.88 -23.76 29.48
C MET A 1 24.93 -23.32 28.49
N SER A 2 25.06 -24.04 27.39
CA SER A 2 26.16 -23.84 26.45
C SER A 2 25.97 -22.54 25.65
N ASP A 3 27.05 -21.91 25.22
CA ASP A 3 26.98 -20.66 24.42
C ASP A 3 26.15 -20.84 23.14
N THR A 4 26.12 -22.06 22.59
CA THR A 4 25.29 -22.45 21.44
C THR A 4 23.79 -22.33 21.73
N GLU A 5 23.32 -22.81 22.89
CA GLU A 5 21.90 -22.72 23.28
C GLU A 5 21.46 -21.26 23.41
N LYS A 6 22.34 -20.41 23.95
CA LYS A 6 22.06 -18.98 24.14
C LYS A 6 21.94 -18.25 22.80
N ASN A 7 22.79 -18.59 21.82
CA ASN A 7 22.73 -18.02 20.48
C ASN A 7 21.46 -18.47 19.74
N GLU A 8 21.09 -19.74 19.83
CA GLU A 8 19.88 -20.27 19.21
C GLU A 8 18.62 -19.59 19.76
N GLN A 9 18.54 -19.39 21.08
CA GLN A 9 17.44 -18.64 21.70
C GLN A 9 17.36 -17.21 21.19
N ASN A 10 18.48 -16.50 21.07
CA ASN A 10 18.51 -15.12 20.57
C ASN A 10 18.00 -15.02 19.11
N ILE A 11 18.44 -15.95 18.25
CA ILE A 11 18.00 -16.01 16.85
C ILE A 11 16.48 -16.28 16.77
N ARG A 12 15.96 -17.19 17.60
CA ARG A 12 14.51 -17.45 17.67
C ARG A 12 13.71 -16.24 18.15
N THR A 13 14.22 -15.48 19.12
CA THR A 13 13.57 -14.24 19.59
C THR A 13 13.50 -13.20 18.48
N ILE A 14 14.61 -12.98 17.76
CA ILE A 14 14.63 -12.04 16.62
C ILE A 14 13.64 -12.49 15.53
N TYR A 15 13.57 -13.79 15.25
CA TYR A 15 12.61 -14.35 14.30
C TYR A 15 11.16 -14.10 14.73
N GLN A 16 10.83 -14.29 16.01
CA GLN A 16 9.48 -14.03 16.54
C GLN A 16 9.09 -12.55 16.47
N GLU A 17 10.02 -11.64 16.78
CA GLU A 17 9.81 -10.20 16.63
C GLU A 17 9.57 -9.82 15.17
N LEU A 18 10.32 -10.43 14.25
CA LEU A 18 10.16 -10.22 12.81
C LEU A 18 8.77 -10.66 12.32
N CYS A 19 8.31 -11.83 12.73
CA CYS A 19 6.95 -12.33 12.44
C CYS A 19 5.86 -11.44 13.04
N THR A 20 6.05 -10.95 14.27
CA THR A 20 5.10 -10.05 14.95
C THR A 20 5.01 -8.71 14.23
N SER A 21 6.16 -8.14 13.85
CA SER A 21 6.22 -6.90 13.06
C SER A 21 5.53 -7.07 11.71
N TYR A 22 5.78 -8.19 11.02
CA TYR A 22 5.12 -8.50 9.73
C TYR A 22 3.60 -8.57 9.87
N ARG A 23 3.09 -9.27 10.89
CA ARG A 23 1.64 -9.41 11.14
C ARG A 23 0.99 -8.07 11.46
N SER A 24 1.68 -7.22 12.22
CA SER A 24 1.17 -5.87 12.54
C SER A 24 0.92 -5.04 11.29
N ILE A 25 1.79 -5.14 10.27
CA ILE A 25 1.67 -4.42 9.00
C ILE A 25 0.43 -4.89 8.22
N ASP A 26 0.18 -6.19 8.18
CA ASP A 26 -0.97 -6.77 7.48
C ASP A 26 -2.30 -6.39 8.17
N ASP A 27 -2.31 -6.34 9.51
CA ASP A 27 -3.46 -5.86 10.28
C ASP A 27 -3.76 -4.38 9.98
N PHE A 28 -2.73 -3.54 9.81
CA PHE A 28 -2.93 -2.14 9.39
C PHE A 28 -3.55 -2.05 8.00
N ARG A 29 -3.12 -2.89 7.04
CA ARG A 29 -3.71 -2.93 5.69
C ARG A 29 -5.19 -3.31 5.73
N THR A 30 -5.52 -4.32 6.52
CA THR A 30 -6.91 -4.79 6.69
C THR A 30 -7.78 -3.71 7.32
N LYS A 31 -7.27 -2.99 8.32
CA LYS A 31 -7.98 -1.85 8.93
C LYS A 31 -8.19 -0.71 7.93
N LEU A 32 -7.17 -0.33 7.17
CA LEU A 32 -7.31 0.73 6.14
C LEU A 32 -8.36 0.35 5.09
N LEU A 33 -8.34 -0.90 4.61
CA LEU A 33 -9.34 -1.40 3.65
C LEU A 33 -10.74 -1.45 4.27
N GLY A 34 -10.85 -1.74 5.57
CA GLY A 34 -12.13 -1.72 6.30
C GLY A 34 -12.74 -0.33 6.48
N PHE A 35 -11.93 0.73 6.52
CA PHE A 35 -12.42 2.12 6.57
C PHE A 35 -12.87 2.66 5.21
N LEU A 36 -12.47 2.02 4.12
CA LEU A 36 -12.75 2.48 2.77
C LEU A 36 -14.25 2.49 2.44
N PRO A 37 -15.03 1.42 2.74
CA PRO A 37 -16.49 1.44 2.60
C PRO A 37 -17.19 2.48 3.47
N LEU A 38 -16.63 2.79 4.64
CA LEU A 38 -17.16 3.81 5.56
C LEU A 38 -16.98 5.22 4.97
N ALA A 39 -15.79 5.51 4.44
CA ALA A 39 -15.50 6.78 3.78
C ALA A 39 -16.32 6.95 2.49
N THR A 40 -16.38 5.93 1.64
CA THR A 40 -17.14 6.01 0.37
C THR A 40 -18.65 5.95 0.60
N GLY A 41 -19.10 5.15 1.58
CA GLY A 41 -20.50 4.98 1.93
C GLY A 41 -21.11 6.22 2.56
N GLY A 42 -20.35 6.95 3.39
CA GLY A 42 -20.76 8.24 3.93
C GLY A 42 -21.00 9.29 2.85
N ILE A 43 -20.11 9.35 1.85
CA ILE A 43 -20.27 10.24 0.69
C ILE A 43 -21.52 9.86 -0.12
N PHE A 44 -21.73 8.55 -0.36
CA PHE A 44 -22.90 8.07 -1.10
C PHE A 44 -24.21 8.34 -0.37
N ALA A 45 -24.26 8.11 0.94
CA ALA A 45 -25.43 8.40 1.78
C ALA A 45 -25.76 9.90 1.77
N PHE A 46 -24.73 10.75 1.86
CA PHE A 46 -24.88 12.20 1.77
C PHE A 46 -25.40 12.66 0.39
N LEU A 47 -24.98 12.00 -0.69
CA LEU A 47 -25.41 12.32 -2.06
C LEU A 47 -26.82 11.84 -2.41
N ILE A 48 -27.40 10.90 -1.67
CA ILE A 48 -28.75 10.36 -1.96
C ILE A 48 -29.84 11.18 -1.26
N ASP A 49 -29.50 12.00 -0.26
CA ASP A 49 -30.48 12.73 0.55
C ASP A 49 -31.21 13.81 -0.30
N PRO A 50 -32.52 13.67 -0.59
CA PRO A 50 -33.24 14.52 -1.55
C PRO A 50 -33.33 15.98 -1.11
N LYS A 51 -33.11 16.26 0.18
CA LYS A 51 -33.08 17.62 0.73
C LYS A 51 -32.00 18.50 0.10
N PHE A 52 -30.92 17.91 -0.40
CA PHE A 52 -29.85 18.64 -1.10
C PHE A 52 -30.18 18.99 -2.55
N PHE A 53 -31.19 18.36 -3.18
CA PHE A 53 -31.54 18.61 -4.58
C PHE A 53 -32.77 19.52 -4.77
N VAL A 54 -33.62 19.66 -3.75
CA VAL A 54 -34.94 20.33 -3.88
C VAL A 54 -34.87 21.84 -3.64
N ASP A 55 -33.94 22.33 -2.81
CA ASP A 55 -33.76 23.76 -2.60
C ASP A 55 -32.74 24.32 -3.59
N GLY A 56 -33.18 25.13 -4.57
CA GLY A 56 -32.36 25.78 -5.61
C GLY A 56 -31.22 26.69 -5.12
N LYS A 57 -30.86 26.66 -3.83
CA LYS A 57 -29.63 27.21 -3.23
C LYS A 57 -28.49 26.18 -3.19
N ALA A 58 -28.76 24.93 -3.54
CA ALA A 58 -27.79 23.85 -3.52
C ALA A 58 -26.64 24.02 -4.53
N GLU A 59 -26.86 24.73 -5.64
CA GLU A 59 -25.88 24.92 -6.71
C GLU A 59 -24.59 25.62 -6.23
N THR A 60 -24.71 26.60 -5.33
CA THR A 60 -23.56 27.34 -4.80
C THR A 60 -22.78 26.53 -3.76
N ALA A 61 -23.48 25.77 -2.91
CA ALA A 61 -22.84 24.95 -1.87
C ALA A 61 -22.13 23.72 -2.47
N THR A 62 -22.74 23.06 -3.46
CA THR A 62 -22.12 21.90 -4.13
C THR A 62 -20.87 22.28 -4.90
N ASN A 63 -20.83 23.45 -5.54
CA ASN A 63 -19.64 23.92 -6.27
C ASN A 63 -18.39 24.08 -5.38
N HIS A 64 -18.54 24.39 -4.09
CA HIS A 64 -17.42 24.49 -3.15
C HIS A 64 -17.11 23.16 -2.44
N LEU A 65 -18.11 22.31 -2.21
CA LEU A 65 -17.93 21.02 -1.53
C LEU A 65 -17.34 19.93 -2.44
N LEU A 66 -17.72 19.92 -3.72
CA LEU A 66 -17.21 18.95 -4.70
C LEU A 66 -15.67 18.92 -4.80
N PRO A 67 -14.96 20.06 -4.98
CA PRO A 67 -13.50 20.04 -5.04
C PRO A 67 -12.87 19.64 -3.70
N LEU A 68 -13.49 19.99 -2.56
CA LEU A 68 -13.01 19.60 -1.24
C LEU A 68 -13.06 18.07 -1.07
N VAL A 69 -14.22 17.45 -1.35
CA VAL A 69 -14.41 16.00 -1.26
C VAL A 69 -13.51 15.27 -2.25
N GLY A 70 -13.38 15.79 -3.48
CA GLY A 70 -12.46 15.23 -4.48
C GLY A 70 -10.99 15.29 -4.06
N SER A 71 -10.55 16.40 -3.48
CA SER A 71 -9.17 16.56 -2.98
C SER A 71 -8.87 15.65 -1.79
N LEU A 72 -9.85 15.46 -0.89
CA LEU A 72 -9.75 14.54 0.22
C LEU A 72 -9.63 13.09 -0.27
N GLY A 73 -10.47 12.70 -1.23
CA GLY A 73 -10.41 11.38 -1.87
C GLY A 73 -9.06 11.13 -2.53
N ALA A 74 -8.55 12.10 -3.30
CA ALA A 74 -7.23 12.02 -3.92
C ALA A 74 -6.10 11.88 -2.88
N MET A 75 -6.17 12.61 -1.78
CA MET A 75 -5.18 12.53 -0.69
C MET A 75 -5.20 11.16 0.01
N VAL A 76 -6.38 10.60 0.24
CA VAL A 76 -6.54 9.25 0.79
C VAL A 76 -6.00 8.18 -0.15
N THR A 77 -6.34 8.24 -1.45
CA THR A 77 -5.81 7.32 -2.46
C THR A 77 -4.29 7.42 -2.57
N LEU A 78 -3.73 8.64 -2.53
CA LEU A 78 -2.29 8.84 -2.54
C LEU A 78 -1.61 8.24 -1.31
N GLY A 79 -2.19 8.43 -0.12
CA GLY A 79 -1.71 7.81 1.12
C GLY A 79 -1.72 6.29 1.06
N LEU A 80 -2.80 5.69 0.55
CA LEU A 80 -2.91 4.25 0.32
C LEU A 80 -1.86 3.73 -0.66
N TYR A 81 -1.65 4.44 -1.76
CA TYR A 81 -0.66 4.06 -2.77
C TYR A 81 0.77 4.10 -2.21
N ALA A 82 1.12 5.17 -1.49
CA ALA A 82 2.41 5.27 -0.82
C ALA A 82 2.59 4.16 0.23
N PHE A 83 1.54 3.84 0.98
CA PHE A 83 1.54 2.76 1.96
C PHE A 83 1.77 1.38 1.31
N GLU A 84 1.15 1.08 0.17
CA GLU A 84 1.41 -0.18 -0.55
C GLU A 84 2.85 -0.30 -1.05
N ILE A 85 3.40 0.78 -1.64
CA ILE A 85 4.81 0.78 -2.08
C ILE A 85 5.74 0.55 -0.90
N TYR A 86 5.48 1.23 0.22
CA TYR A 86 6.26 1.05 1.45
C TYR A 86 6.15 -0.39 1.97
N GLY A 87 4.93 -0.95 1.99
CA GLY A 87 4.66 -2.33 2.39
C GLY A 87 5.45 -3.34 1.55
N ILE A 88 5.44 -3.20 0.22
CA ILE A 88 6.17 -4.12 -0.68
C ILE A 88 7.67 -4.10 -0.38
N ARG A 89 8.26 -2.92 -0.20
CA ARG A 89 9.70 -2.77 0.08
C ARG A 89 10.08 -3.40 1.42
N LYS A 90 9.35 -3.05 2.47
CA LYS A 90 9.61 -3.56 3.82
C LYS A 90 9.41 -5.08 3.88
N CYS A 91 8.34 -5.60 3.28
CA CYS A 91 8.09 -7.03 3.17
C CYS A 91 9.23 -7.74 2.41
N THR A 92 9.72 -7.18 1.31
CA THR A 92 10.84 -7.78 0.55
C THR A 92 12.12 -7.84 1.39
N ALA A 93 12.44 -6.79 2.14
CA ALA A 93 13.60 -6.79 3.04
C ALA A 93 13.44 -7.81 4.17
N LEU A 94 12.26 -7.87 4.80
CA LEU A 94 11.96 -8.83 5.87
C LEU A 94 12.03 -10.28 5.40
N ILE A 95 11.54 -10.58 4.19
CA ILE A 95 11.61 -11.93 3.61
C ILE A 95 13.07 -12.36 3.43
N LYS A 96 13.93 -11.49 2.89
CA LYS A 96 15.36 -11.78 2.70
C LYS A 96 16.08 -12.04 4.03
N VAL A 97 15.77 -11.26 5.06
CA VAL A 97 16.33 -11.46 6.40
C VAL A 97 15.80 -12.75 7.02
N GLY A 98 14.51 -13.04 6.87
CA GLY A 98 13.86 -14.26 7.35
C GLY A 98 14.44 -15.52 6.71
N GLU A 99 14.61 -15.52 5.38
CA GLU A 99 15.26 -16.60 4.62
C GLU A 99 16.68 -16.88 5.14
N HIS A 100 17.45 -15.82 5.38
CA HIS A 100 18.80 -15.93 5.92
C HIS A 100 18.83 -16.48 7.35
N LEU A 101 17.86 -16.10 8.19
CA LEU A 101 17.71 -16.65 9.54
C LEU A 101 17.30 -18.13 9.52
N GLU A 102 16.37 -18.51 8.64
CA GLU A 102 15.93 -19.91 8.46
C GLU A 102 17.09 -20.81 8.02
N HIS A 103 17.92 -20.33 7.08
CA HIS A 103 19.11 -21.05 6.64
C HIS A 103 20.13 -21.23 7.80
N LYS A 104 20.30 -20.22 8.66
CA LYS A 104 21.19 -20.32 9.84
C LYS A 104 20.66 -21.30 10.90
N LEU A 105 19.34 -21.42 11.04
CA LEU A 105 18.71 -22.37 11.96
C LEU A 105 18.72 -23.82 11.42
N GLY A 106 19.15 -24.04 10.17
CA GLY A 106 19.11 -25.36 9.53
C GLY A 106 17.70 -25.82 9.18
N SER A 107 16.72 -24.92 9.20
CA SER A 107 15.32 -25.22 8.88
C SER A 107 15.14 -25.27 7.36
N GLN A 108 15.05 -26.47 6.80
CA GLN A 108 14.82 -26.67 5.36
C GLN A 108 13.38 -26.32 4.91
N HIS A 109 12.43 -26.22 5.85
CA HIS A 109 11.01 -25.97 5.59
C HIS A 109 10.50 -24.79 6.42
N GLY A 110 11.00 -23.59 6.13
CA GLY A 110 10.57 -22.36 6.77
C GLY A 110 9.48 -21.61 6.00
N GLN A 111 8.81 -20.66 6.66
CA GLN A 111 7.75 -19.84 6.06
C GLN A 111 8.30 -18.94 4.94
N PHE A 112 9.58 -18.54 5.01
CA PHE A 112 10.22 -17.68 4.03
C PHE A 112 10.89 -18.48 2.91
N THR A 113 11.48 -19.64 3.21
CA THR A 113 12.11 -20.55 2.21
C THR A 113 11.10 -21.33 1.38
N ALA A 114 9.95 -21.70 1.94
CA ALA A 114 8.92 -22.44 1.21
C ALA A 114 8.08 -21.55 0.27
N ARG A 115 8.35 -20.24 0.21
CA ARG A 115 7.56 -19.31 -0.59
C ARG A 115 7.99 -19.42 -2.06
N PRO A 116 7.08 -19.76 -2.99
CA PRO A 116 7.43 -19.87 -4.40
C PRO A 116 7.90 -18.52 -4.95
N ASP A 117 9.12 -18.49 -5.49
CA ASP A 117 9.69 -17.32 -6.14
C ASP A 117 8.82 -16.92 -7.35
N GLY A 118 8.37 -15.67 -7.38
CA GLY A 118 7.84 -15.07 -8.62
C GLY A 118 6.37 -15.33 -8.96
N VAL A 119 5.50 -15.44 -7.96
CA VAL A 119 4.05 -15.58 -8.22
C VAL A 119 3.37 -14.30 -8.75
N LEU A 120 4.08 -13.15 -8.78
CA LEU A 120 3.52 -11.90 -9.32
C LEU A 120 3.21 -11.96 -10.83
N LEU A 121 3.76 -12.91 -11.60
CA LEU A 121 3.43 -13.09 -13.01
C LEU A 121 2.67 -14.39 -13.33
N HIS A 122 2.85 -15.46 -12.54
CA HIS A 122 2.25 -16.75 -12.89
C HIS A 122 0.83 -16.98 -12.33
N GLN A 123 0.46 -16.34 -11.21
CA GLN A 123 -0.92 -16.47 -10.66
C GLN A 123 -1.95 -15.61 -11.39
N ALA A 124 -1.53 -14.62 -12.20
CA ALA A 124 -2.43 -13.88 -13.08
C ALA A 124 -3.09 -14.78 -14.15
N SER A 125 -2.55 -15.98 -14.40
CA SER A 125 -3.09 -16.91 -15.41
C SER A 125 -4.25 -17.79 -14.91
N HIS A 126 -4.42 -18.00 -13.60
CA HIS A 126 -5.41 -18.95 -13.07
C HIS A 126 -6.53 -18.29 -12.25
N TRP A 127 -6.50 -16.98 -12.06
CA TRP A 127 -7.46 -16.31 -11.20
C TRP A 127 -8.88 -16.34 -11.81
N PRO A 128 -9.88 -16.98 -11.17
CA PRO A 128 -11.24 -17.12 -11.71
C PRO A 128 -12.05 -15.82 -11.77
N LEU A 129 -11.47 -14.65 -11.47
CA LEU A 129 -12.14 -13.35 -11.67
C LEU A 129 -12.03 -12.79 -13.11
N ALA A 130 -11.28 -13.44 -14.01
CA ALA A 130 -11.30 -13.06 -15.43
C ALA A 130 -12.65 -13.40 -16.11
N SER A 131 -13.44 -14.32 -15.55
CA SER A 131 -14.81 -14.61 -16.03
C SER A 131 -15.90 -13.76 -15.37
N SER A 132 -15.56 -12.95 -14.36
CA SER A 132 -16.49 -12.00 -13.75
C SER A 132 -16.16 -10.55 -14.13
N THR A 133 -15.67 -10.29 -15.35
CA THR A 133 -15.85 -8.95 -15.92
C THR A 133 -17.36 -8.75 -16.10
N PRO A 134 -18.00 -7.85 -15.35
CA PRO A 134 -19.41 -7.57 -15.54
C PRO A 134 -19.57 -6.95 -16.92
N ARG A 135 -20.17 -7.71 -17.85
CA ARG A 135 -20.80 -7.16 -19.07
C ARG A 135 -21.87 -6.09 -18.77
N CYS A 136 -22.13 -5.80 -17.49
CA CYS A 136 -23.04 -4.77 -17.00
C CYS A 136 -22.49 -3.34 -17.01
N TRP A 137 -21.20 -3.11 -17.27
CA TRP A 137 -20.69 -1.75 -17.55
C TRP A 137 -20.84 -1.39 -19.03
N ARG A 138 -22.05 -1.60 -19.59
CA ARG A 138 -22.45 -0.88 -20.80
C ARG A 138 -23.21 0.36 -20.31
N PRO A 139 -22.60 1.56 -20.30
CA PRO A 139 -23.31 2.77 -19.90
C PRO A 139 -24.56 2.91 -20.76
N GLY A 140 -25.71 2.91 -20.09
CA GLY A 140 -27.00 3.04 -20.76
C GLY A 140 -27.09 4.35 -21.55
N PRO A 141 -27.97 4.43 -22.57
CA PRO A 141 -28.12 5.60 -23.42
C PRO A 141 -28.44 6.92 -22.68
N GLY A 142 -28.86 6.86 -21.40
CA GLY A 142 -29.16 8.03 -20.57
C GLY A 142 -27.96 8.90 -20.17
N TRP A 143 -26.72 8.42 -20.27
CA TRP A 143 -25.53 9.20 -19.87
C TRP A 143 -24.99 10.12 -20.97
N ARG A 144 -25.57 10.06 -22.19
CA ARG A 144 -25.15 10.93 -23.31
C ARG A 144 -25.63 12.38 -23.18
N GLY A 145 -26.58 12.68 -22.29
CA GLY A 145 -27.21 14.00 -22.20
C GLY A 145 -26.46 15.05 -21.37
N MET A 146 -25.53 14.67 -20.49
CA MET A 146 -24.90 15.62 -19.55
C MET A 146 -23.68 16.37 -20.13
N ALA A 147 -23.42 16.29 -21.44
CA ALA A 147 -22.20 16.81 -22.08
C ALA A 147 -22.23 18.30 -22.49
N ALA A 148 -23.34 19.02 -22.31
CA ALA A 148 -23.48 20.39 -22.80
C ALA A 148 -23.71 21.39 -21.66
N SER A 149 -22.65 21.78 -20.99
CA SER A 149 -22.57 22.93 -20.06
C SER A 149 -21.17 23.55 -20.28
N PRO A 150 -20.89 24.85 -20.03
CA PRO A 150 -19.69 25.52 -20.53
C PRO A 150 -18.43 25.01 -19.80
N ARG A 151 -17.89 23.93 -20.36
CA ARG A 151 -16.99 22.93 -19.74
C ARG A 151 -15.51 23.31 -19.68
N LYS A 152 -15.10 24.44 -20.26
CA LYS A 152 -13.67 24.74 -20.42
C LYS A 152 -12.96 24.97 -19.09
N ALA A 153 -13.60 25.67 -18.14
CA ALA A 153 -12.99 25.98 -16.84
C ALA A 153 -12.89 24.73 -15.93
N ALA A 154 -13.93 23.90 -15.87
CA ALA A 154 -13.93 22.72 -15.01
C ALA A 154 -12.86 21.68 -15.41
N HIS A 155 -12.66 21.48 -16.72
CA HIS A 155 -11.62 20.57 -17.21
C HIS A 155 -10.21 21.06 -16.87
N THR A 156 -9.93 22.37 -17.01
CA THR A 156 -8.61 22.91 -16.66
C THR A 156 -8.29 22.75 -15.18
N TRP A 157 -9.26 22.98 -14.29
CA TRP A 157 -9.07 22.78 -12.85
C TRP A 157 -8.85 21.31 -12.48
N ALA A 158 -9.62 20.39 -13.06
CA ALA A 158 -9.45 18.96 -12.80
C ALA A 158 -8.06 18.46 -13.24
N VAL A 159 -7.60 18.87 -14.43
CA VAL A 159 -6.26 18.51 -14.94
C VAL A 159 -5.16 19.13 -14.06
N ALA A 160 -5.31 20.38 -13.65
CA ALA A 160 -4.34 21.05 -12.78
C ALA A 160 -4.21 20.36 -11.42
N VAL A 161 -5.33 20.02 -10.77
CA VAL A 161 -5.32 19.29 -9.49
C VAL A 161 -4.70 17.91 -9.66
N PHE A 162 -5.06 17.18 -10.71
CA PHE A 162 -4.46 15.88 -11.00
C PHE A 162 -2.93 15.97 -11.16
N LEU A 163 -2.44 16.93 -11.96
CA LEU A 163 -1.01 17.12 -12.17
C LEU A 163 -0.30 17.56 -10.89
N ALA A 164 -0.91 18.44 -10.09
CA ALA A 164 -0.34 18.86 -8.80
C ALA A 164 -0.19 17.67 -7.84
N PHE A 165 -1.23 16.84 -7.70
CA PHE A 165 -1.18 15.63 -6.88
C PHE A 165 -0.18 14.61 -7.43
N PHE A 166 -0.11 14.44 -8.75
CA PHE A 166 0.83 13.53 -9.39
C PHE A 166 2.28 13.97 -9.15
N LEU A 167 2.58 15.27 -9.29
CA LEU A 167 3.91 15.81 -9.01
C LEU A 167 4.26 15.71 -7.53
N LEU A 168 3.32 16.02 -6.63
CA LEU A 168 3.53 15.88 -5.19
C LEU A 168 3.78 14.42 -4.80
N SER A 169 3.06 13.47 -5.43
CA SER A 169 3.30 12.03 -5.31
C SER A 169 4.70 11.63 -5.77
N LEU A 170 5.12 12.09 -6.97
CA LEU A 170 6.45 11.80 -7.49
C LEU A 170 7.56 12.36 -6.59
N VAL A 171 7.42 13.62 -6.14
CA VAL A 171 8.37 14.24 -5.21
C VAL A 171 8.43 13.45 -3.90
N PHE A 172 7.29 13.04 -3.36
CA PHE A 172 7.22 12.23 -2.14
C PHE A 172 7.88 10.86 -2.33
N ILE A 173 7.65 10.18 -3.47
CA ILE A 173 8.28 8.90 -3.81
C ILE A 173 9.80 9.05 -3.97
N VAL A 174 10.26 10.12 -4.63
CA VAL A 174 11.69 10.41 -4.80
C VAL A 174 12.33 10.74 -3.46
N TRP A 175 11.65 11.53 -2.62
CA TRP A 175 12.10 11.85 -1.28
C TRP A 175 12.23 10.61 -0.40
N LEU A 176 11.21 9.74 -0.39
CA LEU A 176 11.25 8.44 0.30
C LEU A 176 12.39 7.55 -0.21
N ARG A 177 12.58 7.49 -1.53
CA ARG A 177 13.70 6.74 -2.11
C ARG A 177 15.04 7.28 -1.63
N ARG A 178 15.19 8.60 -1.54
CA ARG A 178 16.44 9.23 -1.10
C ARG A 178 16.71 9.07 0.40
N SER A 179 15.67 9.07 1.23
CA SER A 179 15.82 9.01 2.69
C SER A 179 16.00 7.60 3.23
N GLU A 180 15.48 6.57 2.55
CA GLU A 180 15.52 5.18 3.07
C GLU A 180 16.70 4.35 2.57
N ILE A 181 17.22 4.58 1.36
CA ILE A 181 18.36 3.81 0.83
C ILE A 181 19.60 3.88 1.76
N PRO A 182 20.00 5.05 2.29
CA PRO A 182 21.17 5.13 3.15
C PRO A 182 21.02 4.32 4.44
N ARG A 183 19.81 4.32 5.03
CA ARG A 183 19.54 3.57 6.26
C ARG A 183 19.53 2.07 6.04
N LEU A 184 19.04 1.63 4.88
CA LEU A 184 19.05 0.21 4.50
C LEU A 184 20.49 -0.28 4.25
N GLU A 185 21.33 0.52 3.60
CA GLU A 185 22.74 0.18 3.46
C GLU A 185 23.48 0.15 4.80
N GLU A 186 23.20 1.09 5.71
CA GLU A 186 23.80 1.09 7.04
C GLU A 186 23.36 -0.13 7.87
N THR A 187 22.08 -0.49 7.83
CA THR A 187 21.58 -1.69 8.51
C THR A 187 22.10 -2.99 7.89
N LEU A 188 22.14 -3.09 6.56
CA LEU A 188 22.70 -4.26 5.88
C LEU A 188 24.22 -4.37 6.07
N GLY A 189 24.92 -3.24 6.09
CA GLY A 189 26.36 -3.15 6.37
C GLY A 189 26.69 -3.60 7.79
N LEU A 190 25.94 -3.13 8.78
CA LEU A 190 26.09 -3.57 10.17
C LEU A 190 25.78 -5.06 10.34
N VAL A 191 24.74 -5.58 9.67
CA VAL A 191 24.45 -7.02 9.68
C VAL A 191 25.60 -7.81 9.04
N GLY A 192 26.20 -7.29 7.97
CA GLY A 192 27.39 -7.87 7.34
C GLY A 192 28.62 -7.90 8.25
N GLU A 193 28.94 -6.81 8.94
CA GLU A 193 30.08 -6.72 9.85
C GLU A 193 29.91 -7.58 11.11
N VAL A 194 28.71 -7.60 11.70
CA VAL A 194 28.42 -8.47 12.85
C VAL A 194 28.56 -9.94 12.45
N GLN A 195 28.14 -10.30 11.24
CA GLN A 195 28.30 -11.66 10.73
C GLN A 195 29.76 -12.02 10.45
N ALA A 196 30.56 -11.11 9.89
CA ALA A 196 31.98 -11.32 9.65
C ALA A 196 32.80 -11.39 10.96
N SER A 197 32.35 -10.70 12.00
CA SER A 197 32.97 -10.71 13.33
C SER A 197 32.63 -11.99 14.10
N GLY A 198 31.38 -12.47 14.02
CA GLY A 198 30.97 -13.74 14.64
C GLY A 198 31.68 -14.98 14.09
N LEU A 199 32.00 -14.98 12.79
CA LEU A 199 32.78 -16.07 12.15
C LEU A 199 34.25 -16.12 12.59
N ARG A 200 34.79 -15.01 13.12
CA ARG A 200 36.20 -14.93 13.56
C ARG A 200 36.44 -15.46 14.98
N CYS A 201 35.41 -15.57 15.81
CA CYS A 201 35.53 -16.12 17.17
C CYS A 201 35.45 -17.66 17.26
N HIS A 202 35.26 -18.35 16.13
CA HIS A 202 35.03 -19.80 16.11
C HIS A 202 36.20 -20.61 15.52
N LYS A 203 37.38 -20.00 15.40
CA LYS A 203 38.62 -20.60 14.89
C LYS A 203 39.71 -20.46 15.93
#